data_AF-A0A2D8MHH7-F1
#
_entry.id   AF-A0A2D8MHH7-F1
#
_cell.length_a   1.000
_cell.length_b   1.000
_cell.length_c   1.000
_cell.angle_alpha   90.00
_cell.angle_beta   90.00
_cell.angle_gamma   90.00
#
_symmetry.space_group_name_H-M   'P 1'
#
loop_
_entity.id
_entity.type
_entity.pdbx_description
1 polymer ?
#
loop_
_entity_poly.entity_id
_entity_poly.type
_entity_poly.pdbx_seq_one_letter_code
_entity_poly.pdbx_strand_id
1 'polypeptide(L)'
;MAGDYVDAEMFNNWKVKARHLLALSCGEQSSHYRGFTEFENGSGWGTNHSMLLNLKAVFEAAHEDFEGGYLSSVRSLVQAELFSNELDQATELLGKGYKVAAAVVAGVVLETSLRQLCEDGAITPSSLNKMNADLVKAEVYSLLVSKRITALADIRNNAAHGHSDEFTHDDVRDMIEKTGSFVADHIR
;
A
#
# COMPACT_ATOMS: atom_id res chain seq x y z
N MET A 1 34.62 -34.36 13.85
CA MET A 1 33.33 -33.67 14.07
C MET A 1 32.59 -33.70 12.76
N ALA A 2 31.39 -34.30 12.72
CA ALA A 2 30.53 -34.20 11.54
C ALA A 2 30.13 -32.72 11.42
N GLY A 3 30.45 -32.09 10.29
CA GLY A 3 30.00 -30.74 10.03
C GLY A 3 28.49 -30.74 9.81
N ASP A 4 27.79 -29.75 10.37
CA ASP A 4 26.36 -29.58 10.12
C ASP A 4 26.13 -29.38 8.62
N TYR A 5 25.22 -30.17 8.07
CA TYR A 5 24.88 -30.23 6.65
C TYR A 5 23.38 -30.07 6.46
N VAL A 6 23.00 -29.22 5.51
CA VAL A 6 21.60 -28.98 5.15
C VAL A 6 21.29 -29.64 3.81
N ASP A 7 20.07 -30.12 3.63
CA ASP A 7 19.64 -30.60 2.31
C ASP A 7 19.76 -29.47 1.26
N ALA A 8 20.52 -29.72 0.20
CA ALA A 8 20.86 -28.70 -0.79
C ALA A 8 19.65 -28.30 -1.65
N GLU A 9 18.73 -29.22 -1.91
CA GLU A 9 17.53 -28.95 -2.71
C GLU A 9 16.54 -28.09 -1.91
N MET A 10 16.26 -28.49 -0.66
CA MET A 10 15.42 -27.69 0.24
C MET A 10 16.04 -26.31 0.48
N PHE A 11 17.35 -26.25 0.68
CA PHE A 11 18.02 -24.97 0.90
C PHE A 11 17.95 -24.05 -0.32
N ASN A 12 18.18 -24.57 -1.52
CA ASN A 12 18.03 -23.79 -2.75
C ASN A 12 16.58 -23.32 -2.96
N ASN A 13 15.59 -24.18 -2.69
CA ASN A 13 14.18 -23.80 -2.75
C ASN A 13 13.86 -22.64 -1.80
N TRP A 14 14.35 -22.73 -0.56
CA TRP A 14 14.18 -21.69 0.45
C TRP A 14 14.84 -20.37 0.02
N LYS A 15 16.07 -20.39 -0.49
CA LYS A 15 16.77 -19.18 -0.96
C LYS A 15 15.99 -18.44 -2.03
N VAL A 16 15.48 -19.16 -3.04
CA VAL A 16 14.69 -18.57 -4.12
C VAL A 16 13.42 -17.90 -3.57
N LYS A 17 12.70 -18.58 -2.67
CA LYS A 17 11.48 -18.04 -2.04
C LYS A 17 11.78 -16.82 -1.16
N ALA A 18 12.80 -16.90 -0.32
CA ALA A 18 13.21 -15.81 0.55
C ALA A 18 13.65 -14.58 -0.25
N ARG A 19 14.48 -14.76 -1.28
CA ARG A 19 14.89 -13.66 -2.16
C ARG A 19 13.71 -13.01 -2.88
N HIS A 20 12.78 -13.80 -3.40
CA HIS A 20 11.58 -13.26 -4.05
C HIS A 20 10.72 -12.45 -3.08
N LEU A 21 10.51 -12.97 -1.87
CA LEU A 21 9.76 -12.25 -0.83
C LEU A 21 10.47 -10.95 -0.44
N LEU A 22 11.80 -10.95 -0.29
CA LEU A 22 12.56 -9.72 -0.01
C LEU A 22 12.49 -8.71 -1.16
N ALA A 23 12.46 -9.16 -2.42
CA ALA A 23 12.29 -8.27 -3.57
C ALA A 23 10.92 -7.58 -3.55
N LEU A 24 9.86 -8.35 -3.29
CA LEU A 24 8.50 -7.81 -3.18
C LEU A 24 8.35 -6.91 -1.95
N SER A 25 8.91 -7.35 -0.82
CA SER A 25 8.62 -6.73 0.46
C SER A 25 9.50 -5.53 0.79
N CYS A 26 10.78 -5.61 0.48
CA CYS A 26 11.73 -4.56 0.80
C CYS A 26 12.12 -3.75 -0.44
N GLY A 27 11.86 -4.27 -1.64
CA GLY A 27 12.36 -3.71 -2.90
C GLY A 27 13.82 -4.11 -3.17
N GLU A 28 14.18 -4.22 -4.46
CA GLU A 28 15.51 -4.69 -4.87
C GLU A 28 16.67 -3.77 -4.47
N GLN A 29 16.38 -2.50 -4.16
CA GLN A 29 17.38 -1.53 -3.72
C GLN A 29 17.57 -1.51 -2.20
N SER A 30 16.80 -2.28 -1.44
CA SER A 30 16.89 -2.31 0.03
C SER A 30 18.20 -2.92 0.53
N SER A 31 18.61 -2.48 1.72
CA SER A 31 19.71 -3.11 2.47
C SER A 31 19.46 -4.60 2.70
N HIS A 32 18.22 -5.00 2.96
CA HIS A 32 17.82 -6.38 3.15
C HIS A 32 18.01 -7.24 1.91
N TYR A 33 17.46 -6.81 0.76
CA TYR A 33 17.60 -7.56 -0.50
C TYR A 33 19.05 -7.62 -0.98
N ARG A 34 19.77 -6.50 -0.89
CA ARG A 34 21.18 -6.43 -1.26
C ARG A 34 22.05 -7.29 -0.34
N GLY A 35 21.86 -7.21 0.97
CA GLY A 35 22.57 -8.05 1.93
C GLY A 35 22.32 -9.54 1.68
N PHE A 36 21.06 -9.92 1.42
CA PHE A 36 20.70 -11.31 1.11
C PHE A 36 21.40 -11.81 -0.16
N THR A 37 21.37 -11.03 -1.24
CA THR A 37 22.01 -11.40 -2.52
C THR A 37 23.54 -11.36 -2.44
N GLU A 38 24.13 -10.48 -1.64
CA GLU A 38 25.57 -10.46 -1.37
C GLU A 38 26.03 -11.70 -0.60
N PHE A 39 25.27 -12.16 0.40
CA PHE A 39 25.55 -13.43 1.10
C PHE A 39 25.26 -14.66 0.23
N GLU A 40 24.27 -14.60 -0.66
CA GLU A 40 23.96 -15.68 -1.60
C GLU A 40 25.07 -15.86 -2.65
N ASN A 41 25.63 -14.76 -3.15
CA ASN A 41 26.71 -14.73 -4.15
C ASN A 41 28.12 -14.70 -3.54
N GLY A 42 28.19 -14.51 -2.21
CA GLY A 42 29.41 -14.36 -1.42
C GLY A 42 30.24 -15.63 -1.32
N SER A 43 31.53 -15.44 -1.05
CA SER A 43 32.63 -16.36 -1.35
C SER A 43 32.45 -17.80 -0.84
N GLY A 44 32.85 -18.76 -1.68
CA GLY A 44 32.78 -20.22 -1.48
C GLY A 44 33.65 -20.80 -0.34
N TRP A 45 33.85 -20.05 0.74
CA TRP A 45 34.49 -20.47 1.98
C TRP A 45 33.42 -20.56 3.08
N GLY A 46 32.65 -21.65 3.08
CA GLY A 46 31.62 -21.92 4.08
C GLY A 46 30.85 -23.20 3.77
N THR A 47 30.23 -23.81 4.79
CA THR A 47 29.27 -24.91 4.57
C THR A 47 27.91 -24.34 4.19
N ASN A 48 27.06 -25.15 3.56
CA ASN A 48 25.67 -24.79 3.31
C ASN A 48 24.91 -24.40 4.59
N HIS A 49 25.26 -25.00 5.73
CA HIS A 49 24.73 -24.63 7.04
C HIS A 49 25.14 -23.20 7.45
N SER A 50 26.42 -22.85 7.31
CA SER A 50 26.87 -21.48 7.62
C SER A 50 26.22 -20.43 6.71
N MET A 51 26.01 -20.77 5.43
CA MET A 51 25.29 -19.90 4.50
C MET A 51 23.82 -19.74 4.90
N LEU A 52 23.15 -20.83 5.30
CA LEU A 52 21.77 -20.77 5.79
C LEU A 52 21.65 -19.83 6.99
N LEU A 53 22.54 -19.91 7.97
CA LEU A 53 22.49 -19.04 9.15
C LEU A 53 22.62 -17.55 8.78
N ASN A 54 23.53 -17.21 7.89
CA ASN A 54 23.70 -15.82 7.44
C ASN A 54 22.47 -15.29 6.69
N LEU A 55 21.96 -16.08 5.73
CA LEU A 55 20.77 -15.68 4.98
C LEU A 55 19.52 -15.61 5.87
N LYS A 56 19.42 -16.52 6.85
CA LYS A 56 18.34 -16.52 7.84
C LYS A 56 18.38 -15.25 8.68
N ALA A 57 19.55 -14.81 9.15
CA ALA A 57 19.69 -13.59 9.93
C ALA A 57 19.23 -12.34 9.16
N VAL A 58 19.59 -12.23 7.87
CA VAL A 58 19.10 -11.13 7.02
C VAL A 58 17.58 -11.20 6.85
N PHE A 59 17.04 -12.39 6.63
CA PHE A 59 15.61 -12.59 6.48
C PHE A 59 14.83 -12.27 7.77
N GLU A 60 15.35 -12.65 8.95
CA GLU A 60 14.76 -12.34 10.25
C GLU A 60 14.77 -10.82 10.52
N ALA A 61 15.86 -10.13 10.19
CA ALA A 61 15.92 -8.66 10.30
C ALA A 61 14.87 -7.98 9.40
N ALA A 62 14.71 -8.44 8.16
CA ALA A 62 13.67 -7.93 7.27
C ALA A 62 12.25 -8.22 7.79
N HIS A 63 12.04 -9.38 8.45
CA HIS A 63 10.77 -9.74 9.08
C HIS A 63 10.47 -8.85 10.30
N GLU A 64 11.45 -8.55 11.14
CA GLU A 64 11.31 -7.61 12.26
C GLU A 64 10.96 -6.20 11.76
N ASP A 65 11.60 -5.74 10.68
CA ASP A 65 11.28 -4.45 10.07
C ASP A 65 9.88 -4.45 9.43
N PHE A 66 9.44 -5.57 8.87
CA PHE A 66 8.07 -5.74 8.37
C PHE A 66 7.04 -5.61 9.49
N GLU A 67 7.20 -6.39 10.58
CA GLU A 67 6.32 -6.34 11.76
C GLU A 67 6.36 -4.97 12.45
N GLY A 68 7.50 -4.29 12.39
CA GLY A 68 7.69 -2.92 12.87
C GLY A 68 7.06 -1.84 11.97
N GLY A 69 6.52 -2.20 10.81
CA GLY A 69 5.86 -1.27 9.88
C GLY A 69 6.79 -0.46 8.99
N TYR A 70 8.08 -0.83 8.91
CA TYR A 70 9.11 -0.13 8.15
C TYR A 70 9.14 -0.50 6.66
N LEU A 71 8.43 -1.55 6.25
CA LEU A 71 8.30 -1.97 4.84
C LEU A 71 7.05 -1.37 4.19
N SER A 72 7.09 -0.06 3.92
CA SER A 72 5.98 0.69 3.35
C SER A 72 5.48 0.14 2.02
N SER A 73 6.35 -0.45 1.18
CA SER A 73 5.98 -0.93 -0.15
C SER A 73 4.98 -2.09 -0.14
N VAL A 74 5.07 -3.05 0.79
CA VAL A 74 4.05 -4.13 0.89
C VAL A 74 2.73 -3.56 1.34
N ARG A 75 2.75 -2.71 2.37
CA ARG A 75 1.56 -2.08 2.91
C ARG A 75 0.82 -1.35 1.81
N SER A 76 1.54 -0.58 1.01
CA SER A 76 0.97 0.15 -0.12
C SER A 76 0.43 -0.77 -1.22
N LEU A 77 1.11 -1.87 -1.56
CA LEU A 77 0.60 -2.85 -2.54
C LEU A 77 -0.70 -3.50 -2.08
N VAL A 78 -0.75 -3.95 -0.83
CA VAL A 78 -1.96 -4.55 -0.23
C VAL A 78 -3.09 -3.52 -0.18
N GLN A 79 -2.80 -2.28 0.20
CA GLN A 79 -3.79 -1.20 0.21
C GLN A 79 -4.31 -0.88 -1.20
N ALA A 80 -3.44 -0.84 -2.20
CA ALA A 80 -3.85 -0.61 -3.59
C ALA A 80 -4.76 -1.73 -4.10
N GLU A 81 -4.49 -2.99 -3.75
CA GLU A 81 -5.36 -4.13 -4.10
C GLU A 81 -6.72 -4.04 -3.41
N LEU A 82 -6.75 -3.71 -2.11
CA LEU A 82 -8.00 -3.48 -1.37
C LEU A 82 -8.80 -2.34 -2.03
N PHE A 83 -8.19 -1.17 -2.21
CA PHE A 83 -8.86 -0.01 -2.81
C PHE A 83 -9.42 -0.30 -4.21
N SER A 84 -8.70 -1.08 -5.02
CA SER A 84 -9.22 -1.55 -6.31
C SER A 84 -10.50 -2.37 -6.13
N ASN A 85 -10.49 -3.36 -5.22
CA ASN A 85 -11.65 -4.19 -4.93
C ASN A 85 -12.85 -3.38 -4.39
N GLU A 86 -12.62 -2.34 -3.58
CA GLU A 86 -13.69 -1.47 -3.09
C GLU A 86 -14.26 -0.55 -4.18
N LEU A 87 -13.42 -0.01 -5.07
CA LEU A 87 -13.89 0.81 -6.20
C LEU A 87 -14.66 -0.02 -7.23
N ASP A 88 -14.28 -1.29 -7.43
CA ASP A 88 -15.06 -2.24 -8.24
C ASP A 88 -16.44 -2.51 -7.61
N GLN A 89 -16.51 -2.69 -6.28
CA GLN A 89 -17.79 -2.79 -5.56
C GLN A 89 -18.63 -1.53 -5.69
N ALA A 90 -18.02 -0.35 -5.59
CA ALA A 90 -18.72 0.92 -5.81
C ALA A 90 -19.31 1.00 -7.23
N THR A 91 -18.56 0.55 -8.23
CA THR A 91 -19.01 0.47 -9.63
C THR A 91 -20.19 -0.48 -9.79
N GLU A 92 -20.14 -1.66 -9.17
CA GLU A 92 -21.24 -2.63 -9.21
C GLU A 92 -22.52 -2.08 -8.55
N LEU A 93 -22.38 -1.46 -7.37
CA LEU A 93 -23.48 -0.81 -6.66
C LEU A 93 -24.12 0.29 -7.52
N LEU A 94 -23.30 1.11 -8.15
CA LEU A 94 -23.77 2.19 -9.01
C LEU A 94 -24.52 1.65 -10.24
N GLY A 95 -24.03 0.57 -10.85
CA GLY A 95 -24.68 -0.14 -11.96
C GLY A 95 -26.04 -0.74 -11.59
N LYS A 96 -26.20 -1.14 -10.32
CA LYS A 96 -27.47 -1.63 -9.75
C LYS A 96 -28.41 -0.51 -9.27
N GLY A 97 -28.03 0.76 -9.42
CA GLY A 97 -28.83 1.92 -9.03
C GLY A 97 -28.67 2.34 -7.56
N TYR A 98 -27.77 1.71 -6.79
CA TYR A 98 -27.49 2.06 -5.40
C TYR A 98 -26.50 3.24 -5.30
N LYS A 99 -26.89 4.39 -5.85
CA LYS A 99 -26.07 5.61 -5.97
C LYS A 99 -25.43 6.06 -4.63
N VAL A 100 -26.23 6.11 -3.56
CA VAL A 100 -25.76 6.56 -2.24
C VAL A 100 -24.72 5.58 -1.67
N ALA A 101 -24.97 4.27 -1.78
CA ALA A 101 -24.04 3.26 -1.31
C ALA A 101 -22.72 3.30 -2.08
N ALA A 102 -22.78 3.44 -3.40
CA ALA A 102 -21.58 3.61 -4.24
C ALA A 102 -20.75 4.84 -3.83
N ALA A 103 -21.39 5.98 -3.60
CA ALA A 103 -20.72 7.21 -3.16
C ALA A 103 -20.07 7.05 -1.77
N VAL A 104 -20.71 6.33 -0.84
CA VAL A 104 -20.14 6.03 0.48
C VAL A 104 -18.89 5.16 0.34
N VAL A 105 -18.95 4.07 -0.45
CA VAL A 105 -17.81 3.16 -0.65
C VAL A 105 -16.62 3.88 -1.28
N ALA A 106 -16.83 4.61 -2.39
CA ALA A 106 -15.77 5.40 -3.01
C ALA A 106 -15.21 6.48 -2.06
N GLY A 107 -16.08 7.08 -1.25
CA GLY A 107 -15.72 8.07 -0.25
C GLY A 107 -14.84 7.52 0.88
N VAL A 108 -15.05 6.27 1.28
CA VAL A 108 -14.20 5.57 2.26
C VAL A 108 -12.80 5.34 1.68
N VAL A 109 -12.70 4.91 0.42
CA VAL A 109 -11.40 4.75 -0.27
C VAL A 109 -10.64 6.08 -0.29
N LEU A 110 -11.30 7.19 -0.68
CA LEU A 110 -10.70 8.52 -0.69
C LEU A 110 -10.19 8.94 0.70
N GLU A 111 -11.02 8.81 1.74
CA GLU A 111 -10.66 9.20 3.10
C GLU A 111 -9.49 8.37 3.64
N THR A 112 -9.50 7.06 3.38
CA THR A 112 -8.45 6.14 3.82
C THR A 112 -7.13 6.43 3.12
N SER A 113 -7.17 6.77 1.84
CA SER A 113 -5.99 7.18 1.07
C SER A 113 -5.37 8.46 1.64
N LEU A 114 -6.19 9.46 1.97
CA LEU A 114 -5.70 10.70 2.60
C LEU A 114 -5.11 10.43 3.99
N ARG A 115 -5.72 9.54 4.77
CA ARG A 115 -5.22 9.13 6.09
C ARG A 115 -3.85 8.47 5.98
N GLN A 116 -3.67 7.56 5.02
CA GLN A 116 -2.39 6.92 4.74
C GLN A 116 -1.30 7.95 4.41
N LEU A 117 -1.60 8.89 3.49
CA LEU A 117 -0.66 9.96 3.14
C LEU A 117 -0.30 10.84 4.34
N CYS A 118 -1.26 11.09 5.25
CA CYS A 118 -0.98 11.79 6.50
C CYS A 118 -0.03 10.98 7.39
N GLU A 119 -0.24 9.68 7.54
CA GLU A 119 0.61 8.79 8.34
C GLU A 119 2.05 8.74 7.80
N ASP A 120 2.20 8.56 6.48
CA ASP A 120 3.52 8.54 5.83
C ASP A 120 4.24 9.90 5.95
N GLY A 121 3.49 11.01 5.97
CA GLY A 121 3.99 12.36 6.20
C GLY A 121 4.13 12.78 7.67
N ALA A 122 3.88 11.88 8.63
CA ALA A 122 3.81 12.18 10.07
C ALA A 122 2.85 13.36 10.42
N ILE A 123 1.79 13.54 9.63
CA ILE A 123 0.72 14.50 9.84
C ILE A 123 -0.39 13.82 10.65
N THR A 124 -0.87 14.47 11.70
CA THR A 124 -1.96 13.92 12.52
C THR A 124 -3.26 13.79 11.70
N PRO A 125 -3.83 12.59 11.54
CA PRO A 125 -5.09 12.41 10.82
C PRO A 125 -6.25 13.19 11.45
N SER A 126 -7.16 13.69 10.62
CA SER A 126 -8.29 14.50 11.05
C SER A 126 -9.49 14.35 10.11
N SER A 127 -10.35 15.36 10.01
CA SER A 127 -11.42 15.38 9.01
C SER A 127 -10.84 15.42 7.60
N LEU A 128 -11.56 14.84 6.62
CA LEU A 128 -11.13 14.78 5.21
C LEU A 128 -10.66 16.15 4.69
N ASN A 129 -11.44 17.20 4.93
CA ASN A 129 -11.09 18.57 4.50
C ASN A 129 -9.81 19.09 5.17
N LYS A 130 -9.58 18.77 6.44
CA LYS A 130 -8.36 19.17 7.15
C LYS A 130 -7.15 18.38 6.66
N MET A 131 -7.28 17.06 6.53
CA MET A 131 -6.23 16.21 5.96
C MET A 131 -5.84 16.71 4.56
N ASN A 132 -6.82 17.01 3.71
CA ASN A 132 -6.56 17.54 2.37
C ASN A 132 -5.76 18.86 2.41
N ALA A 133 -6.15 19.80 3.27
CA ALA A 133 -5.44 21.06 3.41
C ALA A 133 -4.02 20.91 3.97
N ASP A 134 -3.84 20.02 4.94
CA ASP A 134 -2.54 19.80 5.58
C ASP A 134 -1.57 19.05 4.65
N LEU A 135 -2.06 18.12 3.82
CA LEU A 135 -1.26 17.44 2.78
C LEU A 135 -0.77 18.40 1.69
N VAL A 136 -1.57 19.41 1.32
CA VAL A 136 -1.11 20.48 0.41
C VAL A 136 -0.03 21.34 1.05
N LYS A 137 -0.18 21.70 2.34
CA LYS A 137 0.84 22.47 3.07
C LYS A 137 2.16 21.71 3.20
N ALA A 138 2.08 20.38 3.30
CA ALA A 138 3.23 19.49 3.29
C ALA A 138 3.75 19.18 1.88
N GLU A 139 3.21 19.84 0.85
CA GLU A 139 3.61 19.70 -0.56
C GLU A 139 3.48 18.26 -1.12
N VAL A 140 2.62 17.42 -0.51
CA VAL A 140 2.38 16.04 -0.98
C VAL A 140 1.71 16.03 -2.36
N TYR A 141 0.83 17.01 -2.62
CA TYR A 141 0.23 17.23 -3.93
C TYR A 141 -0.17 18.69 -4.13
N SER A 142 -0.44 19.05 -5.40
CA SER A 142 -0.75 20.43 -5.79
C SER A 142 -2.12 20.93 -5.30
N LEU A 143 -2.27 22.26 -5.23
CA LEU A 143 -3.56 22.91 -4.96
C LEU A 143 -4.66 22.51 -5.97
N LEU A 144 -4.29 22.18 -7.21
CA LEU A 144 -5.24 21.69 -8.21
C LEU A 144 -5.83 20.34 -7.81
N VAL A 145 -4.99 19.41 -7.34
CA VAL A 145 -5.42 18.11 -6.83
C VAL A 145 -6.31 18.30 -5.60
N SER A 146 -5.95 19.22 -4.70
CA SER A 146 -6.76 19.54 -3.53
C SER A 146 -8.18 19.99 -3.87
N LYS A 147 -8.35 20.86 -4.88
CA LYS A 147 -9.68 21.30 -5.33
C LYS A 147 -10.52 20.15 -5.89
N ARG A 148 -9.90 19.19 -6.57
CA ARG A 148 -10.58 17.97 -7.04
C ARG A 148 -11.04 17.14 -5.86
N ILE A 149 -10.17 16.88 -4.88
CA ILE A 149 -10.50 16.15 -3.66
C ILE A 149 -11.65 16.82 -2.91
N THR A 150 -11.67 18.15 -2.81
CA THR A 150 -12.78 18.89 -2.17
C THR A 150 -14.12 18.61 -2.85
N ALA A 151 -14.17 18.55 -4.19
CA ALA A 151 -15.40 18.20 -4.90
C ALA A 151 -15.85 16.75 -4.58
N LEU A 152 -14.92 15.80 -4.53
CA LEU A 152 -15.23 14.42 -4.18
C LEU A 152 -15.70 14.28 -2.72
N ALA A 153 -15.08 15.04 -1.81
CA ALA A 153 -15.42 15.08 -0.40
C ALA A 153 -16.86 15.59 -0.19
N ASP A 154 -17.31 16.54 -1.01
CA ASP A 154 -18.66 17.07 -0.94
C ASP A 154 -19.71 16.01 -1.30
N ILE A 155 -19.49 15.24 -2.38
CA ILE A 155 -20.34 14.11 -2.76
C ILE A 155 -20.41 13.09 -1.62
N ARG A 156 -19.25 12.70 -1.07
CA ARG A 156 -19.16 11.78 0.08
C ARG A 156 -19.95 12.29 1.29
N ASN A 157 -19.80 13.57 1.63
CA ASN A 157 -20.48 14.17 2.79
C ASN A 157 -21.99 14.17 2.60
N ASN A 158 -22.48 14.59 1.43
CA ASN A 158 -23.90 14.55 1.11
C ASN A 158 -24.45 13.12 1.15
N ALA A 159 -23.72 12.14 0.62
CA ALA A 159 -24.11 10.72 0.70
C ALA A 159 -24.18 10.21 2.15
N ALA A 160 -23.17 10.51 2.98
CA ALA A 160 -23.10 10.08 4.38
C ALA A 160 -24.16 10.75 5.28
N HIS A 161 -24.66 11.93 4.90
CA HIS A 161 -25.70 12.65 5.61
C HIS A 161 -27.11 12.46 5.01
N GLY A 162 -27.25 11.64 3.97
CA GLY A 162 -28.55 11.30 3.38
C GLY A 162 -29.11 12.36 2.40
N HIS A 163 -28.30 13.32 1.97
CA HIS A 163 -28.68 14.35 1.00
C HIS A 163 -28.49 13.83 -0.43
N SER A 164 -29.25 12.80 -0.80
CA SER A 164 -29.09 12.11 -2.10
C SER A 164 -29.41 12.96 -3.32
N ASP A 165 -30.08 14.09 -3.15
CA ASP A 165 -30.53 14.96 -4.24
C ASP A 165 -29.45 16.00 -4.63
N GLU A 166 -28.40 16.15 -3.83
CA GLU A 166 -27.29 17.09 -4.05
C GLU A 166 -26.23 16.57 -5.03
N PHE A 167 -26.36 15.33 -5.51
CA PHE A 167 -25.42 14.73 -6.46
C PHE A 167 -26.12 13.75 -7.39
N THR A 168 -25.62 13.62 -8.61
CA THR A 168 -26.20 12.78 -9.66
C THR A 168 -25.51 11.41 -9.74
N HIS A 169 -26.08 10.51 -10.54
CA HIS A 169 -25.45 9.22 -10.84
C HIS A 169 -24.10 9.42 -11.54
N ASP A 170 -24.03 10.37 -12.46
CA ASP A 170 -22.81 10.72 -13.19
C ASP A 170 -21.74 11.31 -12.27
N ASP A 171 -22.12 12.12 -11.27
CA ASP A 171 -21.17 12.63 -10.27
C ASP A 171 -20.53 11.49 -9.46
N VAL A 172 -21.28 10.44 -9.14
CA VAL A 172 -20.74 9.26 -8.42
C VAL A 172 -19.85 8.42 -9.34
N ARG A 173 -20.20 8.27 -10.62
CA ARG A 173 -19.32 7.61 -11.60
C ARG A 173 -17.97 8.34 -11.68
N ASP A 174 -18.03 9.66 -11.86
CA ASP A 174 -16.85 10.53 -11.87
C ASP A 174 -16.05 10.43 -10.57
N MET A 175 -16.73 10.32 -9.43
CA MET A 175 -16.10 10.16 -8.12
C MET A 175 -15.31 8.86 -8.02
N ILE A 176 -15.87 7.74 -8.48
CA ILE A 176 -15.19 6.43 -8.49
C ILE A 176 -13.90 6.52 -9.34
N GLU A 177 -14.03 7.00 -10.58
CA GLU A 177 -12.89 7.09 -11.51
C GLU A 177 -11.78 8.03 -11.00
N LYS A 178 -12.16 9.21 -10.49
CA LYS A 178 -11.19 10.20 -9.98
C LYS A 178 -10.55 9.76 -8.67
N THR A 179 -11.27 9.02 -7.83
CA THR A 179 -10.70 8.41 -6.62
C THR A 179 -9.68 7.36 -7.00
N GLY A 180 -10.00 6.45 -7.93
CA GLY A 180 -9.05 5.44 -8.41
C GLY A 180 -7.78 6.06 -9.03
N SER A 181 -7.95 7.13 -9.82
CA SER A 181 -6.82 7.88 -10.38
C SER A 181 -5.95 8.50 -9.27
N PHE A 182 -6.58 9.09 -8.24
CA PHE A 182 -5.87 9.68 -7.11
C PHE A 182 -5.05 8.64 -6.33
N VAL A 183 -5.65 7.47 -6.05
CA VAL A 183 -4.98 6.34 -5.40
C VAL A 183 -3.75 5.91 -6.20
N ALA A 184 -3.92 5.65 -7.50
CA ALA A 184 -2.83 5.21 -8.36
C ALA A 184 -1.67 6.21 -8.44
N ASP A 185 -1.98 7.51 -8.40
CA ASP A 185 -0.98 8.57 -8.49
C ASP A 185 -0.18 8.74 -7.17
N HIS A 186 -0.79 8.48 -6.00
CA HIS A 186 -0.24 8.90 -4.70
C HIS A 186 0.02 7.77 -3.68
N ILE A 187 -0.63 6.61 -3.80
CA ILE A 187 -0.42 5.46 -2.90
C ILE A 187 0.51 4.46 -3.60
N ARG A 188 1.74 4.28 -3.07
CA ARG A 188 2.80 3.44 -3.67
C ARG A 188 3.62 2.70 -2.63
#